data_AF-A0A2U3JWL5-F1
#
_entry.id   AF-A0A2U3JWL5-F1
#
_cell.length_a   1.000
_cell.length_b   1.000
_cell.length_c   1.000
_cell.angle_alpha   90.00
_cell.angle_beta   90.00
_cell.angle_gamma   90.00
#
_symmetry.space_group_name_H-M   'P 1'
#
loop_
_entity.id
_entity.type
_entity.pdbx_description
1 polymer ?
#
loop_
_entity_poly.entity_id
_entity_poly.type
_entity_poly.pdbx_seq_one_letter_code
_entity_poly.pdbx_strand_id
1 'polypeptide(L)' 'MKDDRLYLHHMLERCHRIARFIRPGREAFLASEELQDAVIRNVEVIGEAAKRFLRRRGAAFRHSIGRRFAACATC' A
#
# COMPACT_ATOMS: atom_id res chain seq x y z
N MET A 1 23.05 -4.08 0.52
CA MET A 1 22.53 -3.12 1.53
C MET A 1 22.00 -1.81 0.93
N LYS A 2 22.56 -1.27 -0.17
CA LYS A 2 22.01 -0.07 -0.85
C LYS A 2 20.60 -0.32 -1.42
N ASP A 3 20.34 -1.53 -1.94
CA ASP A 3 19.04 -1.88 -2.53
C ASP A 3 17.89 -1.93 -1.54
N ASP A 4 18.13 -2.39 -0.31
CA ASP A 4 17.08 -2.49 0.72
C ASP A 4 16.51 -1.12 1.09
N ARG A 5 17.37 -0.10 1.15
CA ARG A 5 16.95 1.29 1.39
C ARG A 5 16.12 1.84 0.24
N LEU A 6 16.44 1.46 -1.00
CA LEU A 6 15.65 1.83 -2.17
C LEU A 6 14.25 1.20 -2.10
N TYR A 7 14.13 -0.08 -1.76
CA TYR A 7 12.81 -0.73 -1.57
C TYR A 7 11.98 -0.05 -0.49
N LEU A 8 12.59 0.24 0.66
CA LEU A 8 11.91 0.94 1.76
C LEU A 8 11.49 2.36 1.38
N HIS A 9 12.36 3.11 0.69
CA HIS A 9 12.03 4.44 0.20
C HIS A 9 10.86 4.41 -0.78
N HIS A 10 10.88 3.48 -1.75
CA HIS A 10 9.78 3.32 -2.70
C HIS A 10 8.47 2.95 -2.02
N MET A 11 8.49 2.04 -1.04
CA MET A 11 7.28 1.70 -0.27
C MET A 11 6.76 2.91 0.52
N LEU A 12 7.65 3.69 1.15
CA LEU A 12 7.28 4.89 1.89
C LEU A 12 6.65 5.96 1.00
N GLU A 13 7.20 6.18 -0.20
CA GLU A 13 6.62 7.11 -1.17
C GLU A 13 5.19 6.71 -1.56
N ARG A 14 4.94 5.40 -1.73
CA ARG A 14 3.60 4.88 -2.02
C ARG A 14 2.64 5.07 -0.86
N CYS A 15 3.09 4.87 0.38
CA CYS A 15 2.31 5.21 1.58
C CYS A 15 1.93 6.69 1.61
N HIS A 16 2.86 7.59 1.27
CA HIS A 16 2.55 9.02 1.20
C HIS A 16 1.54 9.37 0.11
N ARG A 17 1.57 8.68 -1.05
CA ARG A 17 0.54 8.85 -2.09
C ARG A 17 -0.83 8.41 -1.59
N ILE A 18 -0.92 7.25 -0.95
CA ILE A 18 -2.17 6.76 -0.34
C ILE A 18 -2.71 7.78 0.67
N ALA A 19 -1.86 8.26 1.58
CA ALA A 19 -2.24 9.26 2.57
C ALA A 19 -2.75 10.58 1.95
N ARG A 20 -2.27 10.95 0.75
CA ARG A 20 -2.78 12.10 0.00
C ARG A 20 -4.14 11.81 -0.65
N PHE A 21 -4.33 10.62 -1.21
CA PHE A 21 -5.59 10.23 -1.86
C PHE A 21 -6.76 10.09 -0.89
N ILE A 22 -6.50 9.63 0.34
CA ILE A 22 -7.55 9.47 1.37
C ILE A 22 -7.77 10.76 2.20
N ARG A 23 -6.88 11.75 2.09
CA ARG A 23 -6.96 13.02 2.85
C ARG A 23 -8.29 13.77 2.69
N PRO A 24 -8.92 13.82 1.49
CA PRO A 24 -10.20 14.51 1.32
C PRO A 24 -11.35 13.89 2.13
N GLY A 25 -11.16 12.70 2.70
CA GLY A 25 -12.13 12.02 3.55
C GLY A 25 -12.88 10.92 2.81
N ARG A 26 -13.65 10.17 3.61
CA ARG A 26 -14.33 8.95 3.17
C ARG A 26 -15.33 9.17 2.03
N GLU A 27 -16.13 10.24 2.08
CA GLU A 27 -17.14 10.50 1.04
C GLU A 27 -16.50 10.80 -0.31
N ALA A 28 -15.49 11.67 -0.35
CA ALA A 28 -14.75 11.99 -1.57
C ALA A 28 -14.03 10.77 -2.15
N PHE A 29 -13.52 9.88 -1.28
CA PHE A 29 -12.90 8.62 -1.71
C PHE A 29 -13.93 7.64 -2.30
N LEU A 30 -15.07 7.46 -1.64
CA LEU A 30 -16.13 6.55 -2.12
C LEU A 30 -16.83 7.07 -3.37
N ALA A 31 -16.85 8.39 -3.58
CA ALA A 31 -17.44 9.02 -4.76
C ALA A 31 -16.56 8.92 -6.02
N SER A 32 -15.29 8.48 -5.91
CA SER A 32 -14.37 8.38 -7.03
C SER A 32 -13.76 6.98 -7.14
N GLU A 33 -14.19 6.23 -8.16
CA GLU A 33 -13.59 4.93 -8.50
C GLU A 33 -12.11 5.06 -8.85
N GLU A 34 -11.73 6.15 -9.53
CA GLU A 34 -10.33 6.43 -9.89
C GLU A 34 -9.44 6.59 -8.64
N LEU A 35 -9.92 7.25 -7.58
CA LEU A 35 -9.19 7.34 -6.31
C LEU A 35 -9.08 5.98 -5.63
N GLN A 36 -10.14 5.16 -5.68
CA GLN A 36 -10.14 3.81 -5.13
C GLN A 36 -9.12 2.92 -5.85
N ASP A 37 -9.14 2.90 -7.17
CA ASP A 37 -8.20 2.16 -8.02
C ASP A 37 -6.76 2.63 -7.78
N ALA A 38 -6.54 3.95 -7.68
CA ALA A 38 -5.24 4.49 -7.35
C ALA A 38 -4.73 3.99 -6.00
N VAL A 39 -5.57 3.98 -4.96
CA VAL A 39 -5.18 3.47 -3.63
C VAL A 39 -4.90 1.97 -3.68
N ILE A 40 -5.79 1.17 -4.27
CA ILE A 40 -5.64 -0.29 -4.41
C ILE A 40 -4.32 -0.61 -5.11
N ARG A 41 -4.04 0.05 -6.24
CA ARG A 41 -2.81 -0.17 -7.00
C ARG A 41 -1.55 0.16 -6.20
N ASN A 42 -1.56 1.24 -5.40
CA ASN A 42 -0.41 1.56 -4.56
C ASN A 42 -0.20 0.51 -3.45
N VAL A 43 -1.27 -0.03 -2.87
CA VAL A 43 -1.17 -1.10 -1.86
C VAL A 43 -0.65 -2.40 -2.46
N GLU A 44 -1.10 -2.80 -3.65
CA GLU A 44 -0.56 -3.97 -4.36
C GLU A 44 0.95 -3.85 -4.61
N VAL A 45 1.39 -2.69 -5.09
CA VAL A 45 2.80 -2.41 -5.36
C VAL A 45 3.63 -2.49 -4.06
N ILE A 46 3.11 -1.96 -2.95
CA ILE A 46 3.75 -2.10 -1.63
C ILE A 46 3.83 -3.58 -1.24
N GLY A 47 2.75 -4.35 -1.42
CA GLY A 47 2.70 -5.78 -1.10
C GLY A 47 3.74 -6.59 -1.88
N GLU A 48 3.89 -6.32 -3.17
CA GLU A 48 4.91 -6.95 -4.01
C GLU A 48 6.34 -6.55 -3.62
N ALA A 49 6.56 -5.26 -3.31
CA ALA A 49 7.85 -4.80 -2.82
C ALA A 49 8.21 -5.45 -1.46
N ALA A 50 7.25 -5.58 -0.55
CA ALA A 50 7.42 -6.22 0.75
C ALA A 50 7.73 -7.71 0.63
N LYS A 51 7.04 -8.44 -0.25
CA LYS A 51 7.35 -9.86 -0.55
C LYS A 51 8.80 -10.02 -1.03
N ARG A 52 9.24 -9.19 -1.96
CA ARG A 52 10.61 -9.23 -2.51
C ARG A 52 11.66 -8.90 -1.44
N PHE A 53 11.38 -7.90 -0.61
CA PHE A 53 12.24 -7.50 0.50
C PHE A 53 12.40 -8.64 1.53
N LEU A 54 11.29 -9.25 1.97
CA LEU A 54 11.31 -10.33 2.95
C LEU A 54 11.96 -11.61 2.40
N ARG A 55 11.69 -11.96 1.14
CA ARG A 55 12.37 -13.06 0.45
C ARG A 55 13.88 -12.88 0.44
N ARG A 56 14.37 -11.65 0.15
CA ARG A 56 15.81 -11.35 0.17
C ARG A 56 16.41 -11.47 1.58
N ARG A 57 15.61 -11.27 2.62
CA ARG A 57 16.04 -11.37 4.03
C ARG A 57 15.78 -12.75 4.66
N GLY A 58 15.29 -13.73 3.90
CA GLY A 58 14.97 -15.07 4.43
C GLY A 58 13.78 -15.10 5.40
N ALA A 59 12.95 -14.05 5.42
CA ALA A 59 11.79 -13.94 6.30
C ALA A 59 10.50 -14.32 5.57
N ALA A 60 9.57 -15.00 6.26
CA ALA A 60 8.29 -15.40 5.70
C ALA A 60 7.27 -14.23 5.75
N PHE A 61 6.72 -13.85 4.61
CA PHE A 61 5.60 -12.90 4.55
C PHE A 61 4.27 -13.63 4.70
N ARG A 62 3.50 -13.31 5.75
CA ARG A 62 2.13 -13.82 5.91
C ARG A 62 1.16 -12.81 5.33
N HIS A 63 0.54 -13.14 4.22
CA HIS A 63 -0.30 -12.21 3.46
C HIS A 63 -1.79 -12.49 3.64
N SER A 64 -2.57 -11.45 3.94
CA SER A 64 -4.04 -11.48 3.91
C SER A 64 -4.60 -10.17 3.33
N ILE A 65 -4.36 -9.89 2.05
CA ILE A 65 -4.89 -8.68 1.39
C ILE A 65 -6.42 -8.72 1.22
N GLY A 66 -7.03 -9.89 1.04
CA GLY A 66 -8.44 -9.98 0.63
C GLY A 66 -9.52 -9.68 1.69
N ARG A 67 -9.19 -9.52 2.98
CA ARG A 67 -10.22 -9.43 4.05
C ARG A 67 -10.25 -8.14 4.86
N ARG A 68 -9.31 -7.21 4.67
CA ARG A 68 -9.17 -6.01 5.54
C ARG A 68 -9.27 -4.67 4.82
N PHE A 69 -9.42 -4.64 3.50
CA PHE A 69 -9.62 -3.37 2.77
C PHE A 69 -10.90 -2.64 3.24
N ALA A 70 -11.93 -3.38 3.66
CA ALA A 70 -13.13 -2.80 4.27
C ALA A 70 -12.86 -2.00 5.57
N ALA A 71 -11.78 -2.31 6.30
CA ALA A 71 -11.45 -1.66 7.58
C ALA A 71 -10.64 -0.36 7.43
N CYS A 72 -9.98 -0.14 6.28
CA CYS A 72 -9.26 1.11 6.03
C CYS A 72 -10.19 2.23 5.51
N ALA A 73 -11.37 1.86 5.00
CA ALA A 73 -12.40 2.79 4.51
C ALA A 73 -13.43 3.17 5.61
N THR A 74 -13.22 2.77 6.86
CA THR A 74 -14.13 3.04 8.00
C THR A 74 -13.55 3.96 9.07
N CYS A 75 -12.33 4.48 8.89
CA CYS A 75 -11.75 5.53 9.73
C CYS A 75 -11.74 6.87 8.99
#